data_AF-A0A4R6FJS4-F1
#
_entry.id   AF-A0A4R6FJS4-F1
#
_cell.length_a   1.000
_cell.length_b   1.000
_cell.length_c   1.000
_cell.angle_alpha   90.00
_cell.angle_beta   90.00
_cell.angle_gamma   90.00
#
_symmetry.space_group_name_H-M   'P 1'
#
loop_
_entity.id
_entity.type
_entity.pdbx_description
1 polymer ?
#
loop_
_entity_poly.entity_id
_entity_poly.type
_entity_poly.pdbx_seq_one_letter_code
_entity_poly.pdbx_strand_id
1 'polypeptide(L)'
;MKAKTQYNDFLGTVAADISDGLSRNGDDLNSIAKHFELDTDRFKIVGLSVYGTENFRVSLICVDNEKSTAEKEHIVKISLEIADEREILDVIFKRLNIVLHNQFEREYLEKDYDEEASFSDFHNDQEQ
;
A
#
# COMPACT_ATOMS: atom_id res chain seq x y z
N MET A 1 -0.47 8.17 -9.97
CA MET A 1 0.92 8.57 -9.66
C MET A 1 1.70 7.32 -9.31
N LYS A 2 2.93 7.16 -9.81
CA LYS A 2 3.87 6.14 -9.30
C LYS A 2 4.57 6.71 -8.07
N ALA A 3 5.06 5.86 -7.17
CA ALA A 3 5.92 6.30 -6.06
C ALA A 3 7.07 7.14 -6.64
N LYS A 4 7.27 8.34 -6.09
CA LYS A 4 8.41 9.20 -6.45
C LYS A 4 9.59 8.75 -5.61
N THR A 5 10.56 8.14 -6.26
CA THR A 5 11.79 7.68 -5.66
C THR A 5 12.93 8.63 -6.08
N GLN A 6 13.80 9.01 -5.16
CA GLN A 6 15.07 9.69 -5.44
C GLN A 6 16.00 8.74 -6.23
N TYR A 7 17.10 9.26 -6.76
CA TYR A 7 17.99 8.50 -7.66
C TYR A 7 18.60 7.23 -7.03
N ASN A 8 18.66 7.16 -5.70
CA ASN A 8 19.22 6.04 -4.93
C ASN A 8 18.17 5.21 -4.19
N ASP A 9 16.89 5.50 -4.41
CA ASP A 9 15.81 4.84 -3.67
C ASP A 9 15.53 3.46 -4.26
N PHE A 10 15.15 2.51 -3.42
CA PHE A 10 14.77 1.18 -3.87
C PHE A 10 13.45 1.19 -4.65
N LEU A 11 13.30 0.24 -5.58
CA LEU A 11 12.08 0.01 -6.33
C LEU A 11 11.66 -1.44 -6.20
N GLY A 12 10.37 -1.70 -6.12
CA GLY A 12 9.88 -3.07 -6.17
C GLY A 12 8.38 -3.17 -6.19
N THR A 13 7.87 -4.22 -5.58
CA THR A 13 6.47 -4.64 -5.63
C THR A 13 5.86 -4.60 -4.24
N VAL A 14 4.54 -4.44 -4.22
CA VAL A 14 3.74 -4.54 -3.01
C VAL A 14 2.59 -5.48 -3.31
N ALA A 15 2.36 -6.43 -2.42
CA ALA A 15 1.17 -7.26 -2.40
C ALA A 15 0.50 -7.11 -1.03
N ALA A 16 -0.82 -6.92 -1.02
CA ALA A 16 -1.55 -6.68 0.21
C ALA A 16 -2.90 -7.37 0.18
N ASP A 17 -3.38 -7.76 1.35
CA ASP A 17 -4.69 -8.37 1.57
C ASP A 17 -5.43 -7.63 2.67
N ILE A 18 -6.68 -7.28 2.40
CA ILE A 18 -7.50 -6.43 3.27
C ILE A 18 -7.92 -7.21 4.51
N SER A 19 -8.01 -6.53 5.65
CA SER A 19 -8.38 -7.16 6.91
C SER A 19 -9.82 -7.69 6.86
N ASP A 20 -10.04 -8.86 7.45
CA ASP A 20 -11.37 -9.50 7.48
C ASP A 20 -12.41 -8.65 8.23
N GLY A 21 -11.94 -7.79 9.15
CA GLY A 21 -12.78 -6.84 9.88
C GLY A 21 -13.42 -5.79 8.97
N LEU A 22 -12.73 -5.41 7.88
CA LEU A 22 -13.25 -4.50 6.86
C LEU A 22 -14.05 -5.26 5.80
N SER A 23 -13.60 -6.45 5.41
CA SER A 23 -14.15 -7.24 4.28
C SER A 23 -15.48 -7.95 4.54
N ARG A 24 -16.30 -7.52 5.52
CA ARG A 24 -17.59 -8.18 5.85
C ARG A 24 -18.57 -8.33 4.67
N ASN A 25 -18.34 -7.63 3.55
CA ASN A 25 -19.12 -7.73 2.31
C ASN A 25 -18.24 -7.93 1.04
N GLY A 26 -17.02 -8.45 1.18
CA GLY A 26 -16.08 -8.71 0.08
C GLY A 26 -14.74 -7.98 0.25
N ASP A 27 -13.66 -8.62 -0.22
CA ASP A 27 -12.31 -8.08 -0.27
C ASP A 27 -12.21 -7.05 -1.40
N ASP A 28 -12.62 -5.83 -1.13
CA ASP A 28 -12.54 -4.72 -2.09
C ASP A 28 -12.20 -3.42 -1.36
N LEU A 29 -11.49 -2.52 -2.03
CA LEU A 29 -11.15 -1.18 -1.56
C LEU A 29 -12.39 -0.39 -1.10
N ASN A 30 -13.56 -0.73 -1.62
CA ASN A 30 -14.85 -0.16 -1.18
C ASN A 30 -15.15 -0.41 0.32
N SER A 31 -14.66 -1.51 0.90
CA SER A 31 -14.78 -1.78 2.33
C SER A 31 -14.00 -0.76 3.17
N ILE A 32 -12.87 -0.27 2.65
CA ILE A 32 -12.08 0.79 3.27
C ILE A 32 -12.86 2.12 3.21
N ALA A 33 -13.46 2.48 2.08
CA ALA A 33 -14.32 3.69 1.97
C ALA A 33 -15.38 3.73 3.07
N LYS A 34 -16.12 2.63 3.22
CA LYS A 34 -17.23 2.55 4.17
C LYS A 34 -16.76 2.70 5.61
N HIS A 35 -15.60 2.14 5.94
CA HIS A 35 -15.02 2.29 7.27
C HIS A 35 -14.67 3.75 7.61
N PHE A 36 -14.19 4.51 6.62
CA PHE A 36 -13.90 5.93 6.78
C PHE A 36 -15.08 6.83 6.40
N GLU A 37 -16.29 6.28 6.28
CA GLU A 37 -17.53 7.00 5.96
C GLU A 37 -17.43 7.87 4.69
N LEU A 38 -16.63 7.45 3.71
CA LEU A 38 -16.49 8.15 2.44
C LEU A 38 -17.76 7.99 1.60
N ASP A 39 -18.24 9.08 1.00
CA ASP A 39 -19.32 9.07 0.03
C ASP A 39 -18.91 8.28 -1.23
N THR A 40 -19.37 7.03 -1.31
CA THR A 40 -19.06 6.11 -2.41
C THR A 40 -19.84 6.39 -3.69
N ASP A 41 -20.91 7.19 -3.62
CA ASP A 41 -21.66 7.60 -4.81
C ASP A 41 -20.86 8.66 -5.57
N ARG A 42 -20.25 9.58 -4.82
CA ARG A 42 -19.34 10.58 -5.37
C ARG A 42 -17.96 10.04 -5.69
N PHE A 43 -17.35 9.28 -4.77
CA PHE A 43 -15.95 8.87 -4.89
C PHE A 43 -15.82 7.38 -5.18
N LYS A 44 -15.42 7.06 -6.41
CA LYS A 44 -15.01 5.71 -6.78
C LYS A 44 -13.55 5.49 -6.39
N ILE A 45 -13.27 4.59 -5.45
CA ILE A 45 -11.89 4.26 -5.08
C ILE A 45 -11.23 3.44 -6.18
N VAL A 46 -9.99 3.81 -6.52
CA VAL A 46 -9.15 3.12 -7.51
C VAL A 46 -7.76 2.77 -6.99
N GLY A 47 -7.44 3.14 -5.75
CA GLY A 47 -6.19 2.74 -5.12
C GLY A 47 -6.00 3.30 -3.72
N LEU A 48 -4.90 2.90 -3.11
CA LEU A 48 -4.46 3.34 -1.79
C LEU A 48 -2.99 3.71 -1.85
N SER A 49 -2.61 4.72 -1.06
CA SER A 49 -1.23 5.16 -0.92
C SER A 49 -0.88 5.17 0.56
N VAL A 50 0.13 4.39 0.94
CA VAL A 50 0.82 4.51 2.21
C VAL A 50 2.09 5.33 1.96
N TYR A 51 2.43 6.26 2.86
CA TYR A 51 3.60 7.10 2.73
C TYR A 51 4.31 7.27 4.07
N GLY A 52 5.63 7.08 4.05
CA GLY A 52 6.54 7.42 5.13
C GLY A 52 6.56 6.41 6.28
N THR A 53 7.69 6.34 6.97
CA THR A 53 7.81 5.76 8.32
C THR A 53 7.78 6.87 9.38
N GLU A 54 8.22 8.08 9.01
CA GLU A 54 8.03 9.34 9.73
C GLU A 54 7.02 10.21 8.96
N ASN A 55 6.10 10.87 9.67
CA ASN A 55 4.94 11.57 9.08
C ASN A 55 4.07 10.61 8.25
N PHE A 56 3.69 9.49 8.88
CA PHE A 56 3.00 8.41 8.23
C PHE A 56 1.63 8.89 7.73
N ARG A 57 1.30 8.58 6.47
CA ARG A 57 0.03 8.97 5.87
C ARG A 57 -0.54 7.84 5.03
N VAL A 58 -1.84 7.58 5.23
CA VAL A 58 -2.64 6.80 4.30
C VAL A 58 -3.55 7.72 3.53
N SER A 59 -3.70 7.46 2.24
CA SER A 59 -4.65 8.18 1.41
C SER A 59 -5.32 7.25 0.44
N LEU A 60 -6.59 7.51 0.17
CA LEU A 60 -7.34 6.87 -0.90
C LEU A 60 -7.14 7.65 -2.19
N ILE A 61 -6.95 6.92 -3.29
CA ILE A 61 -6.92 7.47 -4.63
C ILE A 61 -8.31 7.20 -5.21
N CYS A 62 -9.03 8.28 -5.53
CA CYS A 62 -10.43 8.19 -5.96
C CYS A 62 -10.64 8.94 -7.26
N VAL A 63 -11.61 8.49 -8.04
CA VAL A 63 -12.24 9.29 -9.10
C VAL A 63 -13.42 10.04 -8.48
N ASP A 64 -13.39 11.38 -8.54
CA ASP A 64 -14.50 12.23 -8.12
C ASP A 64 -15.52 12.32 -9.26
N ASN A 65 -16.62 11.58 -9.15
CA ASN A 65 -17.64 11.49 -10.19
C ASN A 65 -18.35 12.83 -10.44
N GLU A 66 -18.42 13.72 -9.44
CA GLU A 66 -19.05 15.04 -9.60
C GLU A 66 -18.20 16.00 -10.43
N LYS A 67 -16.87 15.86 -10.37
CA LYS A 67 -15.92 16.71 -11.09
C LYS A 67 -15.40 16.07 -12.38
N SER A 68 -15.69 14.79 -12.58
CA SER A 68 -15.32 14.07 -13.79
C SER A 68 -16.21 14.47 -14.95
N THR A 69 -15.66 14.47 -16.16
CA THR A 69 -16.42 14.67 -17.40
C THR A 69 -16.38 13.39 -18.23
N ALA A 70 -17.21 13.33 -19.27
CA ALA A 70 -17.21 12.19 -20.21
C ALA A 70 -15.84 11.97 -20.90
N GLU A 71 -15.00 13.00 -20.96
CA GLU A 71 -13.69 12.95 -21.63
C GLU A 71 -12.52 12.75 -20.66
N LYS A 72 -12.72 13.05 -19.36
CA LYS A 72 -11.63 13.05 -18.39
C LYS A 72 -12.11 12.78 -16.96
N GLU A 73 -11.55 11.73 -16.36
CA GLU A 73 -11.69 11.45 -14.93
C GLU A 73 -10.95 12.51 -14.09
N HIS A 74 -11.62 12.99 -13.03
CA HIS A 74 -11.02 13.85 -12.02
C HIS A 74 -10.49 12.98 -10.87
N ILE A 75 -9.20 12.66 -10.93
CA ILE A 75 -8.55 11.81 -9.91
C ILE A 75 -8.07 12.68 -8.75
N VAL A 76 -8.52 12.36 -7.54
CA VAL A 76 -8.14 13.01 -6.28
C VAL A 76 -7.44 12.03 -5.35
N LYS A 77 -6.58 12.55 -4.48
CA LYS A 77 -5.95 11.80 -3.39
C LYS A 77 -6.47 12.36 -2.07
N ILE A 78 -7.25 11.57 -1.34
CA ILE A 78 -7.91 11.97 -0.09
C ILE A 78 -7.12 11.35 1.06
N SER A 79 -6.46 12.19 1.87
CA SER A 79 -5.79 11.72 3.08
C SER A 79 -6.82 11.27 4.10
N LEU A 80 -6.56 10.13 4.74
CA LEU A 80 -7.38 9.65 5.84
C LEU A 80 -6.93 10.35 7.13
N GLU A 81 -7.89 10.72 7.97
CA GLU A 81 -7.60 11.16 9.34
C GLU A 81 -7.39 9.92 10.20
N ILE A 82 -6.16 9.74 10.67
CA ILE A 82 -5.73 8.55 11.40
C ILE A 82 -5.43 8.98 12.83
N ALA A 83 -6.12 8.38 13.80
CA ALA A 83 -5.91 8.67 15.22
C ALA A 83 -4.61 8.03 15.73
N ASP A 84 -4.30 6.81 15.31
CA ASP A 84 -3.03 6.13 15.56
C ASP A 84 -2.42 5.62 14.25
N GLU A 85 -1.32 6.25 13.84
CA GLU A 85 -0.61 5.97 12.59
C GLU A 85 -0.03 4.55 12.51
N ARG A 86 0.23 3.89 13.65
CA ARG A 86 0.84 2.55 13.67
C ARG A 86 -0.19 1.44 13.59
N GLU A 87 -1.37 1.63 14.17
CA GLU A 87 -2.42 0.61 14.17
C GLU A 87 -3.21 0.56 12.86
N ILE A 88 -3.20 1.64 12.09
CA ILE A 88 -4.01 1.75 10.87
C ILE A 88 -3.62 0.73 9.78
N LEU A 89 -2.36 0.29 9.72
CA LEU A 89 -1.96 -0.75 8.79
C LEU A 89 -2.58 -2.10 9.18
N ASP A 90 -2.66 -2.41 10.47
CA ASP A 90 -3.30 -3.63 10.98
C ASP A 90 -4.82 -3.57 10.79
N VAL A 91 -5.41 -2.38 10.90
CA VAL A 91 -6.83 -2.15 10.59
C VAL A 91 -7.11 -2.41 9.12
N ILE A 92 -6.24 -1.92 8.22
CA ILE A 92 -6.48 -2.00 6.77
C ILE A 92 -6.09 -3.36 6.19
N PHE A 93 -4.97 -3.93 6.63
CA PHE A 93 -4.36 -5.11 6.02
C PHE A 93 -4.21 -6.24 7.03
N LYS A 94 -4.69 -7.44 6.67
CA LYS A 94 -4.28 -8.68 7.38
C LYS A 94 -2.93 -9.20 6.90
N ARG A 95 -2.52 -8.83 5.68
CA ARG A 95 -1.19 -9.13 5.12
C ARG A 95 -0.72 -7.96 4.27
N LEU A 96 0.53 -7.55 4.50
CA LEU A 96 1.24 -6.57 3.69
C LEU A 96 2.64 -7.09 3.42
N ASN A 97 2.95 -7.36 2.16
CA ASN A 97 4.27 -7.75 1.71
C ASN A 97 4.85 -6.63 0.84
N ILE A 98 6.03 -6.13 1.22
CA ILE A 98 6.76 -5.10 0.51
C ILE A 98 8.11 -5.69 0.14
N VAL A 99 8.39 -5.80 -1.15
CA VAL A 99 9.66 -6.30 -1.68
C VAL A 99 10.34 -5.17 -2.41
N LEU A 100 11.59 -4.88 -2.05
CA LEU A 100 12.38 -3.77 -2.59
C LEU A 100 13.69 -4.31 -3.18
N HIS A 101 14.07 -3.77 -4.33
CA HIS A 101 15.32 -4.07 -5.02
C HIS A 101 16.08 -2.77 -5.28
N ASN A 102 17.39 -2.87 -5.50
CA ASN A 102 18.18 -1.75 -6.00
C ASN A 102 17.57 -1.23 -7.31
N GLN A 103 17.42 0.09 -7.42
CA GLN A 103 16.74 0.75 -8.56
C GLN A 103 17.24 0.30 -9.95
N PHE A 104 18.53 0.02 -10.03
CA PHE A 104 19.23 -0.31 -11.26
C PHE A 104 19.31 -1.81 -11.54
N GLU A 105 18.94 -2.65 -10.58
CA GLU A 105 18.98 -4.11 -10.70
C GLU A 105 17.60 -4.68 -11.03
N ARG A 106 17.01 -4.17 -12.13
CA ARG A 106 15.63 -4.51 -12.53
C ARG A 106 15.42 -5.98 -12.87
N GLU A 107 16.49 -6.71 -13.18
CA GLU A 107 16.43 -8.13 -13.51
C GLU A 107 15.92 -9.00 -12.36
N TYR A 108 15.99 -8.52 -11.12
CA TYR A 108 15.47 -9.25 -9.95
C TYR A 108 13.97 -9.01 -9.70
N LEU A 109 13.34 -8.05 -10.39
CA LEU A 109 11.90 -7.78 -10.21
C LEU A 109 10.99 -8.91 -10.70
N GLU A 110 11.50 -9.78 -11.57
CA GLU A 110 10.73 -10.86 -12.23
C GLU A 110 11.30 -12.25 -11.93
N LYS A 111 12.34 -12.36 -11.10
CA LYS A 111 12.96 -13.65 -10.75
C LYS A 111 12.34 -14.19 -9.47
N ASP A 112 12.11 -15.51 -9.47
CA ASP A 112 11.79 -16.24 -8.26
C ASP A 112 13.05 -16.43 -7.39
N TYR A 113 12.83 -16.61 -6.09
CA TYR A 113 13.88 -16.95 -5.14
C TYR A 113 14.07 -18.47 -5.09
N ASP A 114 15.33 -18.92 -5.10
CA ASP A 114 15.63 -20.35 -5.00
C ASP A 114 15.36 -20.92 -3.59
N GLU A 115 15.50 -20.08 -2.56
CA GLU A 115 15.21 -20.42 -1.15
C GLU A 115 14.86 -19.17 -0.31
N GLU A 116 14.17 -19.40 0.81
CA GLU A 116 14.02 -18.45 1.91
C GLU A 116 14.75 -19.03 3.13
N ALA A 117 15.76 -18.31 3.62
CA ALA A 117 16.62 -18.77 4.69
C ALA A 117 16.73 -17.73 5.80
N SER A 118 16.97 -18.20 7.02
CA SER A 118 17.12 -17.32 8.18
C SER A 118 18.52 -16.72 8.21
N PHE A 119 18.65 -15.49 8.72
CA PHE A 119 19.96 -14.83 8.85
C PHE A 119 20.98 -15.69 9.61
N SER A 120 20.53 -16.37 10.67
CA SER A 120 21.33 -17.29 11.49
C SER A 120 21.90 -18.48 10.74
N ASP A 121 21.28 -18.90 9.63
CA ASP A 121 21.75 -20.07 8.86
C ASP A 121 23.12 -19.80 8.22
N PHE A 122 23.47 -18.52 8.08
CA PHE A 122 24.73 -18.05 7.50
C PHE A 122 25.63 -17.30 8.50
N HIS A 123 25.18 -17.11 9.73
CA HIS A 123 25.92 -16.39 10.76
C HIS A 123 26.07 -17.28 12.01
N ASN A 124 27.30 -17.72 12.27
CA ASN A 124 27.62 -18.47 13.48
C ASN A 124 27.51 -17.54 14.70
N ASP A 125 26.63 -17.86 15.65
CA ASP A 125 26.66 -17.33 17.01
C ASP A 125 27.89 -17.90 17.75
N GLN A 126 29.07 -17.39 17.40
CA GLN A 126 30.31 -17.55 18.15
C GLN A 126 30.82 -16.15 18.45
N GLU A 127 30.25 -15.51 19.48
CA GLU A 127 30.92 -14.59 20.43
C GLU A 127 29.88 -13.79 21.25
N GLN A 128 29.51 -14.30 22.42
CA GLN A 128 29.61 -13.60 23.72
C GLN A 128 29.92 -14.61 24.83
#